data_AF-A0A1A6BMM2-F1
#
_entry.id   AF-A0A1A6BMM2-F1
#
_cell.length_a   1.000
_cell.length_b   1.000
_cell.length_c   1.000
_cell.angle_alpha   90.00
_cell.angle_beta   90.00
_cell.angle_gamma   90.00
#
_symmetry.space_group_name_H-M   'P 1'
#
loop_
_entity.id
_entity.type
_entity.pdbx_description
1 polymer ?
#
loop_
_entity_poly.entity_id
_entity_poly.type
_entity_poly.pdbx_seq_one_letter_code
_entity_poly.pdbx_strand_id
1 'polypeptide(L)' 'MAAAANGARALTIATGQPGGEVAAQEVLVRPDGYVAWAPSSPEPDIAGLGSALTSWFGISLG' A
#
# COMPACT_ATOMS: atom_id res chain seq x y z
N MET A 1 14.33 -7.68 -0.06
CA MET A 1 14.17 -8.23 1.29
C MET A 1 12.94 -7.57 1.88
N ALA A 2 11.83 -8.29 2.09
CA ALA A 2 10.59 -7.71 2.62
C ALA A 2 10.70 -7.57 4.15
N ALA A 3 10.48 -6.38 4.69
CA ALA A 3 10.45 -6.14 6.13
C ALA A 3 9.00 -6.23 6.63
N ALA A 4 8.73 -7.18 7.54
CA ALA A 4 7.46 -7.29 8.24
C ALA A 4 7.54 -6.53 9.56
N ALA A 5 6.68 -5.51 9.74
CA ALA A 5 6.47 -4.91 11.05
C ALA A 5 5.52 -5.80 11.86
N ASN A 6 5.95 -6.18 13.07
CA ASN A 6 5.25 -7.12 13.93
C ASN A 6 4.05 -6.47 14.64
N GLY A 7 2.86 -6.76 14.11
CA GLY A 7 1.56 -6.55 14.71
C GLY A 7 0.53 -7.37 13.95
N ALA A 8 0.60 -8.70 14.08
CA ALA A 8 -0.33 -9.67 13.50
C ALA A 8 -0.54 -9.60 11.97
N ARG A 9 0.38 -10.14 11.15
CA ARG A 9 0.11 -10.70 9.81
C ARG A 9 -0.63 -9.85 8.74
N ALA A 10 -0.94 -8.57 8.94
CA ALA A 10 -1.97 -7.91 8.11
C ALA A 10 -1.46 -7.17 6.85
N LEU A 11 -0.19 -6.72 6.82
CA LEU A 11 0.35 -5.95 5.69
C LEU A 11 1.77 -6.41 5.34
N THR A 12 2.01 -6.72 4.07
CA THR A 12 3.33 -7.04 3.54
C THR A 12 3.82 -5.88 2.68
N ILE A 13 5.03 -5.39 2.97
CA ILE A 13 5.68 -4.37 2.16
C ILE A 13 6.61 -5.07 1.16
N ALA A 14 6.37 -4.84 -0.12
CA ALA A 14 7.20 -5.32 -1.21
C ALA A 14 7.75 -4.13 -2.00
N THR A 15 9.02 -4.22 -2.39
CA THR A 15 9.68 -3.25 -3.28
C THR A 15 10.21 -3.98 -4.50
N GLY A 16 10.18 -3.32 -5.66
CA GLY A 16 10.63 -3.90 -6.92
C GLY A 16 10.54 -2.91 -8.07
N GLN A 17 11.06 -3.31 -9.22
CA GLN A 17 10.88 -2.58 -10.47
C GLN A 17 9.72 -3.24 -11.25
N PRO A 18 8.71 -2.48 -11.68
CA PRO A 18 7.63 -3.06 -12.45
C PRO A 18 8.14 -3.53 -13.82
N GLY A 19 7.62 -4.67 -14.29
CA GLY A 19 7.98 -5.23 -15.61
C GLY A 19 7.33 -4.49 -16.80
N GLY A 20 6.52 -3.47 -16.53
CA GLY A 20 5.83 -2.64 -17.50
C GLY A 20 5.48 -1.28 -16.90
N GLU A 21 4.79 -0.43 -17.65
CA GLU A 21 4.40 0.89 -17.16
C GLU A 21 3.35 0.80 -16.03
N VAL A 22 3.63 1.46 -14.91
CA VAL A 22 2.71 1.60 -13.78
C VAL A 22 2.59 3.09 -13.49
N ALA A 23 1.37 3.62 -13.52
CA ALA A 23 1.10 5.05 -13.36
C ALA A 23 1.35 5.60 -11.94
N ALA A 24 1.77 4.75 -10.99
CA ALA A 24 2.03 5.10 -9.60
C ALA A 24 3.32 4.43 -9.11
N GLN A 25 4.05 5.13 -8.24
CA GLN A 25 5.27 4.61 -7.61
C GLN A 25 4.97 3.65 -6.45
N GLU A 26 3.80 3.79 -5.86
CA GLU A 26 3.35 3.04 -4.69
C GLU A 26 1.91 2.58 -4.91
N VAL A 27 1.60 1.36 -4.48
CA VAL A 27 0.25 0.80 -4.59
C VAL A 27 -0.08 0.00 -3.35
N LEU A 28 -1.30 0.12 -2.87
CA LEU A 28 -1.88 -0.76 -1.85
C LEU A 28 -2.79 -1.77 -2.55
N VAL A 29 -2.43 -3.05 -2.45
CA VAL A 29 -3.12 -4.14 -3.13
C VAL A 29 -3.86 -5.01 -2.12
N ARG A 30 -5.11 -5.35 -2.44
CA ARG A 30 -5.95 -6.26 -1.66
C ARG A 30 -5.58 -7.73 -1.89
N PRO A 31 -5.97 -8.64 -0.98
CA PRO A 31 -5.72 -10.08 -1.17
C PRO A 31 -6.38 -10.67 -2.42
N ASP A 32 -7.45 -10.03 -2.92
CA ASP A 32 -8.12 -10.37 -4.18
C ASP A 32 -7.42 -9.83 -5.44
N GLY A 33 -6.32 -9.08 -5.29
CA GLY A 33 -5.50 -8.56 -6.38
C GLY A 33 -5.91 -7.17 -6.89
N TYR A 34 -7.00 -6.57 -6.37
CA TYR A 34 -7.39 -5.21 -6.77
C TYR A 34 -6.61 -4.13 -6.00
N VAL A 35 -6.39 -2.99 -6.66
CA VAL A 35 -5.76 -1.80 -6.07
C VAL A 35 -6.78 -1.09 -5.17
N ALA A 36 -6.45 -0.95 -3.89
CA ALA A 36 -7.23 -0.20 -2.90
C ALA A 36 -6.84 1.29 -2.86
N TRP A 37 -5.59 1.61 -3.19
CA TRP A 37 -5.07 2.98 -3.23
C TRP A 37 -3.79 3.06 -4.07
N ALA A 38 -3.61 4.19 -4.75
CA ALA A 38 -2.41 4.59 -5.46
C ALA A 38 -2.39 6.13 -5.55
N PRO A 39 -1.28 6.82 -5.25
CA PRO A 39 -1.22 8.27 -5.31
C PRO A 39 -1.14 8.73 -6.77
N SER A 40 -1.84 9.83 -7.08
CA SER A 40 -1.84 10.45 -8.42
C SER A 40 -0.69 11.43 -8.65
N SER A 41 0.08 11.74 -7.60
CA SER A 41 1.23 12.65 -7.61
C SER A 41 2.45 11.90 -7.08
N PRO A 42 3.68 12.27 -7.48
CA PRO A 42 4.89 11.74 -6.87
C PRO A 42 5.11 12.17 -5.41
N GLU A 43 4.33 13.12 -4.90
CA GLU A 43 4.37 13.52 -3.49
C GLU A 43 3.78 12.44 -2.58
N PRO A 44 4.38 12.15 -1.41
CA PRO A 44 3.85 11.17 -0.47
C PRO A 44 2.44 11.54 0.02
N ASP A 45 1.45 10.69 -0.26
CA ASP A 45 0.08 10.84 0.22
C ASP A 45 -0.19 9.91 1.42
N ILE A 46 0.42 10.26 2.56
CA ILE A 46 0.31 9.49 3.80
C ILE A 46 -1.13 9.48 4.35
N ALA A 47 -1.85 10.59 4.18
CA ALA A 47 -3.23 10.71 4.64
C ALA A 47 -4.17 9.80 3.84
N GLY A 48 -4.02 9.77 2.50
CA GLY A 48 -4.78 8.85 1.65
C GLY A 48 -4.45 7.38 1.93
N LEU A 49 -3.18 7.05 2.14
CA LEU A 49 -2.77 5.70 2.54
C LEU A 49 -3.41 5.29 3.88
N GLY A 50 -3.39 6.16 4.90
CA GLY A 50 -4.02 5.89 6.20
C GLY A 50 -5.53 5.69 6.11
N SER A 51 -6.21 6.49 5.29
CA SER A 51 -7.64 6.34 5.01
C SER A 51 -7.96 5.01 4.32
N ALA A 52 -7.14 4.61 3.34
CA ALA A 52 -7.30 3.33 2.63
C ALA A 52 -7.04 2.13 3.55
N LEU A 53 -5.98 2.18 4.36
CA LEU A 53 -5.66 1.14 5.35
C LEU A 53 -6.81 0.95 6.37
N THR A 54 -7.39 2.05 6.84
CA THR A 54 -8.53 2.00 7.76
C THR A 54 -9.77 1.42 7.08
N SER A 55 -10.09 1.88 5.87
CA SER A 55 -11.33 1.51 5.16
C SER A 55 -11.34 0.07 4.65
N TRP A 56 -10.21 -0.43 4.16
CA TRP A 56 -10.13 -1.74 3.52
C TRP A 56 -9.61 -2.84 4.44
N PHE A 57 -8.79 -2.49 5.44
CA PHE A 57 -8.08 -3.46 6.28
C PHE A 57 -8.32 -3.26 7.78
N GLY A 58 -9.01 -2.18 8.19
CA GLY A 58 -9.19 -1.84 9.61
C GLY A 58 -7.89 -1.50 10.33
N ILE A 59 -6.84 -1.11 9.58
CA ILE A 59 -5.52 -0.78 10.11
C ILE A 59 -5.43 0.73 10.29
N SER A 60 -5.20 1.18 11.52
CA SER A 60 -4.91 2.59 11.81
C SER A 60 -3.41 2.83 11.83
N LEU A 61 -2.97 3.87 11.10
CA LEU A 61 -1.63 4.44 11.26
C LEU A 61 -1.65 5.29 12.54
N GLY A 62 -0.99 4.80 13.59
CA GLY A 62 -0.87 5.47 14.90
C GLY A 62 0.11 6.62 14.91
#